data_AF-A0A821CLA0-F1
#
_entry.id   AF-A0A821CLA0-F1
#
_cell.length_a   1.000
_cell.length_b   1.000
_cell.length_c   1.000
_cell.angle_alpha   90.00
_cell.angle_beta   90.00
_cell.angle_gamma   90.00
#
_symmetry.space_group_name_H-M   'P 1'
#
loop_
_entity.id
_entity.type
_entity.pdbx_description
1 polymer ?
#
loop_
_entity_poly.entity_id
_entity_poly.type
_entity_poly.pdbx_seq_one_letter_code
_entity_poly.pdbx_strand_id
1 'polypeptide(L)'
;VLITVANDIETRRPIRWCAWETICLNRCTTKSDVFSFGVLLWEILTMAERPHCLFDDDQVLLNLRNSNHDLIIPSYADDLIDLILSCWNKSDYD
;
A
#
# COMPACT_ATOMS: atom_id res chain seq x y z
N VAL A 1 22.25 16.36 -18.72
CA VAL A 1 22.25 14.90 -18.51
C VAL A 1 22.08 14.50 -17.04
N LEU A 2 22.27 15.40 -16.05
CA LEU A 2 22.14 15.03 -14.61
C LEU A 2 20.80 15.38 -13.93
N ILE A 3 19.79 15.89 -14.66
CA ILE A 3 18.50 16.26 -14.04
C ILE A 3 17.40 15.19 -14.30
N THR A 4 17.58 14.30 -15.27
CA THR A 4 16.52 13.33 -15.65
C THR A 4 16.49 12.08 -14.77
N VAL A 5 17.56 11.76 -14.02
CA VAL A 5 17.61 10.53 -13.18
C VAL A 5 16.91 10.72 -11.83
N ALA A 6 16.82 11.95 -11.30
CA ALA A 6 16.12 12.22 -10.03
C ALA A 6 14.59 12.24 -10.17
N ASN A 7 14.07 12.61 -11.36
CA ASN A 7 12.62 12.67 -11.61
C ASN A 7 11.98 11.30 -11.87
N ASP A 8 12.75 10.28 -12.26
CA ASP A 8 12.21 8.95 -12.62
C ASP A 8 11.75 8.15 -11.38
N ILE A 9 12.26 8.48 -10.19
CA ILE A 9 11.90 7.83 -8.92
C ILE A 9 10.55 8.35 -8.39
N GLU A 10 10.14 9.56 -8.75
CA GLU A 10 8.83 10.13 -8.39
C GLU A 10 7.71 9.59 -9.30
N THR A 11 8.00 9.26 -10.57
CA THR A 11 6.98 8.81 -11.55
C THR A 11 6.77 7.29 -11.64
N ARG A 12 7.55 6.47 -10.92
CA ARG A 12 7.55 4.99 -11.06
C ARG A 12 7.17 4.19 -9.81
N ARG A 13 6.62 4.82 -8.77
CA ARG A 13 6.20 4.07 -7.58
C ARG A 13 4.89 3.32 -7.83
N PRO A 14 4.81 2.02 -7.46
CA PRO A 14 3.59 1.25 -7.59
C PRO A 14 2.57 1.74 -6.54
N ILE A 15 1.76 2.74 -6.92
CA ILE A 15 0.85 3.49 -6.04
C ILE A 15 -0.01 2.57 -5.16
N ARG A 16 -0.43 1.41 -5.69
CA ARG A 16 -1.32 0.45 -5.02
C ARG A 16 -0.63 -0.45 -3.99
N TRP A 17 0.70 -0.46 -3.98
CA TRP A 17 1.53 -1.23 -3.06
C TRP A 17 2.24 -0.36 -2.02
N CYS A 18 2.32 0.96 -2.26
CA CYS A 18 3.05 1.87 -1.39
C CYS A 18 2.17 2.47 -0.28
N ALA A 19 2.78 2.68 0.89
CA ALA A 19 2.16 3.44 1.97
C ALA A 19 1.94 4.90 1.60
N TRP A 20 0.98 5.55 2.26
CA TRP A 20 0.66 6.97 2.05
C TRP A 20 1.89 7.88 2.22
N GLU A 21 2.74 7.61 3.21
CA GLU A 21 3.97 8.37 3.48
C GLU A 21 5.01 8.25 2.36
N THR A 22 5.10 7.08 1.73
CA THR A 22 6.01 6.83 0.60
C THR A 22 5.55 7.57 -0.65
N ILE A 23 4.25 7.67 -0.85
CA ILE A 23 3.64 8.34 -2.00
C ILE A 23 3.63 9.87 -1.80
N CYS A 24 3.10 10.35 -0.67
CA CYS A 24 2.86 11.77 -0.45
C CYS A 24 4.09 12.52 0.07
N LEU A 25 4.95 11.86 0.86
CA LEU A 25 6.09 12.48 1.52
C LEU A 25 7.43 11.97 0.98
N ASN A 26 7.41 11.06 0.01
CA ASN A 26 8.60 10.41 -0.54
C ASN A 26 9.46 9.77 0.58
N ARG A 27 8.82 9.29 1.66
CA ARG A 27 9.49 8.72 2.83
C ARG A 27 9.34 7.21 2.82
N CYS A 28 10.46 6.50 2.73
CA CYS A 28 10.50 5.06 2.94
C CYS A 28 10.94 4.78 4.38
N THR A 29 10.11 4.08 5.14
CA THR A 29 10.35 3.66 6.52
C THR A 29 10.10 2.16 6.66
N THR A 30 10.52 1.59 7.78
CA THR A 30 10.14 0.21 8.14
C THR A 30 8.62 0.02 8.14
N LYS A 31 7.83 1.04 8.52
CA LYS A 31 6.36 0.97 8.50
C LYS A 31 5.82 0.97 7.07
N SER A 32 6.45 1.70 6.14
CA SER A 32 6.08 1.60 4.72
C SER A 32 6.38 0.24 4.10
N ASP A 33 7.43 -0.43 4.57
CA ASP A 33 7.75 -1.81 4.15
C ASP A 33 6.72 -2.80 4.72
N VAL A 34 6.32 -2.64 5.99
CA VAL A 34 5.24 -3.43 6.62
C VAL A 34 3.91 -3.25 5.89
N PHE A 35 3.58 -2.03 5.46
CA PHE A 35 2.40 -1.76 4.65
C PHE A 35 2.43 -2.56 3.33
N SER A 36 3.55 -2.47 2.62
CA SER A 36 3.76 -3.17 1.34
C SER A 36 3.71 -4.70 1.52
N PHE A 37 4.19 -5.20 2.66
CA PHE A 37 4.05 -6.61 3.04
C PHE A 37 2.59 -7.04 3.27
N GLY A 38 1.77 -6.18 3.88
CA GLY A 38 0.33 -6.44 4.01
C GLY A 38 -0.37 -6.55 2.65
N VAL A 39 0.00 -5.69 1.69
CA VAL A 39 -0.51 -5.78 0.30
C VAL A 39 -0.07 -7.08 -0.37
N LEU A 40 1.19 -7.50 -0.18
CA LEU A 40 1.69 -8.77 -0.70
C LEU A 40 0.95 -9.98 -0.12
N LEU A 41 0.70 -9.99 1.20
CA LEU A 41 -0.10 -11.05 1.82
C LEU A 41 -1.51 -11.11 1.23
N TRP A 42 -2.13 -9.95 1.03
CA TRP A 42 -3.43 -9.87 0.36
C TRP A 42 -3.38 -10.44 -1.06
N GLU A 43 -2.35 -10.12 -1.86
CA GLU A 43 -2.18 -10.69 -3.21
C GLU A 43 -2.01 -12.21 -3.21
N ILE A 44 -1.27 -12.76 -2.24
CA ILE A 44 -1.13 -14.22 -2.08
C ILE A 44 -2.49 -14.85 -1.80
N LEU A 45 -3.29 -14.22 -0.95
CA LEU A 45 -4.62 -14.71 -0.62
C LEU A 45 -5.55 -14.65 -1.82
N THR A 46 -5.52 -13.59 -2.61
CA THR A 46 -6.43 -13.39 -3.75
C THR A 46 -5.92 -13.98 -5.06
N MET A 47 -4.88 -14.84 -5.04
CA MET A 47 -4.30 -15.43 -6.25
C MET A 47 -3.80 -14.39 -7.26
N ALA A 48 -3.10 -13.36 -6.76
CA ALA A 48 -2.53 -12.25 -7.52
C ALA A 48 -3.57 -11.37 -8.22
N GLU A 49 -4.72 -11.15 -7.59
CA GLU A 49 -5.63 -10.10 -8.03
C GLU A 49 -4.99 -8.72 -7.90
N ARG A 50 -5.45 -7.77 -8.72
CA ARG A 50 -4.94 -6.40 -8.69
C ARG A 50 -5.48 -5.66 -7.46
N PRO A 51 -4.63 -5.13 -6.56
CA PRO A 51 -5.10 -4.35 -5.42
C PRO A 51 -5.87 -3.10 -5.89
N HIS A 52 -6.99 -2.83 -5.22
CA HIS A 52 -7.88 -1.71 -5.54
C HIS A 52 -8.39 -1.73 -6.99
N CYS A 53 -8.63 -2.91 -7.58
CA CYS A 53 -9.00 -3.04 -8.99
C CYS A 53 -10.22 -2.21 -9.41
N LEU A 54 -11.14 -1.93 -8.47
CA LEU A 54 -12.36 -1.14 -8.68
C LEU A 54 -12.15 0.38 -8.62
N PHE A 55 -10.96 0.84 -8.22
CA PHE A 55 -10.65 2.26 -8.04
C PHE A 55 -9.63 2.74 -9.07
N ASP A 56 -9.84 3.97 -9.54
CA ASP A 56 -8.85 4.67 -10.36
C ASP A 56 -7.66 5.16 -9.53
N ASP A 57 -6.54 5.48 -10.15
CA ASP A 57 -5.30 5.82 -9.42
C ASP A 57 -5.49 7.04 -8.49
N ASP A 58 -6.26 8.06 -8.90
CA ASP A 58 -6.60 9.21 -8.05
C ASP A 58 -7.46 8.83 -6.84
N GLN A 59 -8.37 7.87 -7.00
CA GLN A 59 -9.21 7.38 -5.91
C GLN A 59 -8.39 6.56 -4.91
N VAL A 60 -7.46 5.74 -5.41
CA VAL A 60 -6.52 4.99 -4.57
C VAL A 60 -5.68 5.95 -3.74
N LEU A 61 -5.14 7.00 -4.36
CA LEU A 61 -4.37 8.04 -3.66
C LEU A 61 -5.19 8.72 -2.55
N LEU A 62 -6.44 9.08 -2.84
CA LEU A 62 -7.34 9.70 -1.87
C LEU A 62 -7.64 8.75 -0.70
N ASN A 63 -7.92 7.48 -0.99
CA ASN A 63 -8.20 6.46 0.02
C ASN A 63 -7.00 6.19 0.93
N LEU A 64 -5.80 6.07 0.35
CA LEU A 64 -4.54 5.92 1.10
C LEU A 64 -4.29 7.11 2.02
N ARG A 65 -4.55 8.34 1.55
CA ARG A 65 -4.43 9.55 2.38
C ARG A 65 -5.38 9.52 3.58
N ASN A 66 -6.62 9.08 3.34
CA ASN A 66 -7.67 8.99 4.35
C ASN A 66 -7.53 7.77 5.28
N SER A 67 -6.56 6.87 5.05
CA SER A 67 -6.39 5.60 5.79
C SER A 67 -7.54 4.62 5.57
N ASN A 68 -8.25 4.76 4.45
CA ASN A 68 -9.27 3.79 4.05
C ASN A 68 -8.59 2.70 3.23
N HIS A 69 -8.39 1.56 3.88
CA HIS A 69 -7.83 0.37 3.25
C HIS A 69 -8.99 -0.51 2.73
N ASP A 70 -9.59 -0.09 1.61
CA ASP A 70 -10.76 -0.75 1.01
C ASP A 70 -10.44 -2.07 0.29
N LEU A 71 -9.39 -2.79 0.72
CA LEU A 71 -9.06 -4.11 0.20
C LEU A 71 -9.92 -5.16 0.91
N ILE A 72 -10.74 -5.86 0.13
CA ILE A 72 -11.60 -6.93 0.63
C ILE A 72 -10.70 -8.13 0.94
N ILE A 73 -10.58 -8.50 2.21
CA ILE A 73 -9.84 -9.70 2.62
C ILE A 73 -10.78 -10.91 2.53
N PRO A 74 -10.40 -11.99 1.82
CA PRO A 74 -11.23 -13.19 1.73
C PRO A 74 -11.47 -13.87 3.08
N SER A 75 -12.70 -14.33 3.33
CA SER A 75 -13.12 -14.91 4.61
C SER A 75 -12.55 -16.31 4.92
N TYR A 76 -11.77 -16.92 4.02
CA TYR A 76 -11.09 -18.19 4.31
C TYR A 76 -9.72 -18.00 4.96
N ALA A 77 -9.28 -16.74 5.10
CA ALA A 77 -7.97 -16.38 5.63
C ALA A 77 -8.07 -15.77 7.03
N ASP A 78 -9.03 -16.23 7.84
CA ASP A 78 -9.37 -15.65 9.16
C ASP A 78 -8.13 -15.46 10.06
N ASP A 79 -7.23 -16.45 10.09
CA ASP A 79 -5.99 -16.40 10.88
C ASP A 79 -5.01 -15.29 10.44
N LEU A 80 -5.14 -14.80 9.21
CA LEU A 80 -4.28 -13.77 8.61
C LEU A 80 -4.96 -12.41 8.54
N ILE A 81 -6.27 -12.31 8.77
CA ILE A 81 -7.00 -11.04 8.74
C ILE A 81 -6.39 -10.06 9.74
N ASP A 82 -6.21 -10.48 10.99
CA ASP A 82 -5.65 -9.61 12.04
C ASP A 82 -4.22 -9.17 11.72
N LEU A 83 -3.41 -10.06 11.13
CA LEU A 83 -2.05 -9.75 10.70
C LEU A 83 -2.05 -8.69 9.57
N ILE A 84 -2.86 -8.88 8.54
CA ILE A 84 -2.95 -7.96 7.40
C ILE A 84 -3.47 -6.59 7.88
N LEU A 85 -4.51 -6.57 8.71
CA LEU A 85 -5.04 -5.34 9.28
C LEU A 85 -4.01 -4.62 10.17
N SER A 86 -3.21 -5.37 10.93
CA SER A 86 -2.12 -4.78 11.73
C SER A 86 -1.04 -4.13 10.86
N CYS A 87 -0.79 -4.65 9.65
CA CYS A 87 0.19 -4.08 8.71
C CYS A 87 -0.26 -2.73 8.14
N TRP A 88 -1.56 -2.49 8.06
CA TRP A 88 -2.15 -1.25 7.54
C TRP A 88 -2.56 -0.27 8.64
N ASN A 89 -2.26 -0.58 9.90
CA ASN A 89 -2.56 0.33 11.00
C ASN A 89 -1.61 1.55 10.97
N LYS A 90 -2.19 2.75 11.04
CA LYS A 90 -1.48 4.03 11.07
C LYS A 90 -0.82 4.36 12.42
N SER A 91 -0.98 3.52 13.45
CA SER A 91 -0.58 3.89 14.80
C SER A 91 0.92 4.23 14.92
N ASP A 92 1.18 5.51 15.21
CA ASP A 92 2.47 6.18 15.45
C ASP A 92 3.13 5.80 16.79
N TYR A 93 2.96 4.57 17.27
CA TYR A 93 3.76 4.13 18.42
C TYR A 93 5.13 3.65 17.91
N ASP A 94 6.11 4.55 18.07
CA ASP A 94 7.48 4.18 18.43
C ASP A 94 7.49 3.14 19.57
#